data_AF-A0A9W8H5G9-F1
#
_entry.id   AF-A0A9W8H5G9-F1
#
_cell.length_a   1.000
_cell.length_b   1.000
_cell.length_c   1.000
_cell.angle_alpha   90.00
_cell.angle_beta   90.00
_cell.angle_gamma   90.00
#
_symmetry.space_group_name_H-M   'P 1'
#
loop_
_entity.id
_entity.type
_entity.pdbx_description
1 polymer ?
#
loop_
_entity_poly.entity_id
_entity_poly.type
_entity_poly.pdbx_seq_one_letter_code
_entity_poly.pdbx_strand_id
1 'polypeptide(L)'
;MRSRGASKEGFYAVRVGRQTGVFRTWGECLAAVNGFSNARYKKFGSHAEAAAFVNSSGHGGGSGHGGASGPGRSTGYHPYGKRSANSSNSSTTRTYPPAGTTVTGRTTVYTDGASQNNGKPNARAGVGVYFGPGDSRNVSEPLCGPRQTNQRAELMAIIRAMEQAPCGPAGETLHILTDSQYSINCLTRWAGTWERNGWRTSQGADVENADLIKTARRMISDRGGAVQFEHVRGHAGIEGNEMADRLAVDGIDRKTQ
;
A
#
# COMPACT_ATOMS: atom_id res chain seq x y z
N MET A 1 43.73 -9.21 -3.32
CA MET A 1 42.85 -9.57 -2.18
C MET A 1 42.19 -8.31 -1.66
N ARG A 2 40.89 -8.09 -1.90
CA ARG A 2 40.16 -6.95 -1.32
C ARG A 2 39.49 -7.40 -0.02
N SER A 3 39.87 -6.76 1.08
CA SER A 3 39.35 -7.03 2.43
C SER A 3 37.83 -6.85 2.47
N ARG A 4 37.12 -7.88 2.93
CA ARG A 4 35.71 -7.75 3.33
C ARG A 4 35.66 -6.82 4.55
N GLY A 5 35.14 -5.61 4.36
CA GLY A 5 34.94 -4.66 5.45
C GLY A 5 34.03 -5.26 6.52
N ALA A 6 34.55 -5.40 7.73
CA ALA A 6 33.77 -5.80 8.90
C ALA A 6 32.62 -4.82 9.08
N SER A 7 31.38 -5.32 9.06
CA SER A 7 30.21 -4.51 9.37
C SER A 7 30.32 -4.02 10.80
N LYS A 8 30.38 -2.69 11.00
CA LYS A 8 30.40 -2.04 12.31
C LYS A 8 29.34 -2.67 13.23
N GLU A 9 29.79 -3.15 14.40
CA GLU A 9 28.99 -3.79 15.43
C GLU A 9 27.75 -2.95 15.76
N GLY A 10 26.61 -3.59 15.90
CA GLY A 10 25.36 -2.93 16.27
C GLY A 10 24.22 -3.92 16.42
N PHE A 11 23.19 -3.49 17.13
CA PHE A 11 22.06 -4.33 17.50
C PHE A 11 20.88 -4.02 16.59
N TYR A 12 20.19 -5.06 16.13
CA TYR A 12 19.03 -4.93 15.26
C TYR A 12 17.78 -5.26 16.06
N ALA A 13 16.90 -4.27 16.25
CA ALA A 13 15.66 -4.47 16.97
C ALA A 13 14.52 -4.72 15.99
N VAL A 14 13.79 -5.81 16.13
CA VAL A 14 12.56 -6.11 15.39
C VAL A 14 11.38 -5.96 16.34
N ARG A 15 10.57 -4.93 16.11
CA ARG A 15 9.35 -4.67 16.88
C ARG A 15 8.13 -5.34 16.25
N VAL A 16 8.11 -5.46 14.94
CA VAL A 16 7.07 -6.16 14.18
C VAL A 16 7.79 -7.04 13.15
N GLY A 17 7.52 -8.34 13.15
CA GLY A 17 8.19 -9.33 12.32
C GLY A 17 7.70 -10.75 12.66
N ARG A 18 8.25 -11.75 11.96
CA ARG A 18 8.05 -13.18 12.27
C ARG A 18 8.54 -13.52 13.67
N GLN A 19 9.62 -12.85 14.09
CA GLN A 19 10.20 -12.95 15.41
C GLN A 19 10.55 -11.54 15.90
N THR A 20 10.02 -11.16 17.06
CA THR A 20 10.36 -9.87 17.69
C THR A 20 11.52 -10.05 18.66
N GLY A 21 12.29 -8.98 18.88
CA GLY A 21 13.45 -9.02 19.77
C GLY A 21 14.65 -8.26 19.24
N VAL A 22 15.79 -8.41 19.92
CA VAL A 22 17.06 -7.77 19.58
C VAL A 22 18.04 -8.82 19.07
N PHE A 23 18.59 -8.59 17.89
CA PHE A 23 19.53 -9.47 17.20
C PHE A 23 20.91 -8.83 17.09
N ARG A 24 21.97 -9.65 17.08
CA ARG A 24 23.36 -9.17 17.01
C ARG A 24 23.88 -9.11 15.59
N THR A 25 23.23 -9.80 14.66
CA THR A 25 23.62 -9.82 13.25
C THR A 25 22.48 -9.41 12.34
N TRP A 26 22.84 -8.89 11.16
CA TRP A 26 21.86 -8.61 10.12
C TRP A 26 21.17 -9.89 9.61
N GLY A 27 21.87 -11.02 9.56
CA GLY A 27 21.30 -12.29 9.10
C GLY A 27 20.13 -12.75 9.96
N GLU A 28 20.27 -12.66 11.28
CA GLU A 28 19.19 -12.96 12.24
C GLU A 28 18.03 -11.97 12.12
N CYS A 29 18.32 -10.66 12.03
CA CYS A 29 17.30 -9.64 11.82
C CYS A 29 16.53 -9.87 10.51
N LEU A 30 17.23 -10.21 9.43
CA LEU A 30 16.64 -10.49 8.13
C LEU A 30 15.74 -11.72 8.21
N ALA A 31 16.18 -12.83 8.81
CA ALA A 31 15.34 -14.01 9.00
C ALA A 31 14.05 -13.68 9.80
N ALA A 32 14.14 -12.77 10.77
CA ALA A 32 13.02 -12.32 11.58
C ALA A 32 12.01 -11.43 10.83
N VAL A 33 12.37 -10.79 9.72
CA VAL A 33 11.49 -9.86 8.97
C VAL A 33 11.20 -10.27 7.54
N ASN A 34 11.99 -11.18 6.98
CA ASN A 34 11.91 -11.57 5.57
C ASN A 34 10.56 -12.23 5.25
N GLY A 35 9.84 -11.64 4.31
CA GLY A 35 8.49 -12.07 3.93
C GLY A 35 7.40 -11.74 4.96
N PHE A 36 7.66 -10.92 5.98
CA PHE A 36 6.64 -10.48 6.94
C PHE A 36 6.11 -9.09 6.59
N SER A 37 4.84 -9.01 6.20
CA SER A 37 4.18 -7.75 5.86
C SER A 37 4.16 -6.78 7.03
N ASN A 38 4.52 -5.52 6.79
CA ASN A 38 4.63 -4.44 7.79
C ASN A 38 5.70 -4.67 8.88
N ALA A 39 6.77 -5.40 8.58
CA ALA A 39 7.88 -5.52 9.53
C ALA A 39 8.45 -4.15 9.93
N ARG A 40 8.69 -3.97 11.23
CA ARG A 40 9.25 -2.74 11.81
C ARG A 40 10.54 -3.09 12.54
N TYR A 41 11.66 -2.70 11.97
CA TYR A 41 12.97 -2.93 12.56
C TYR A 41 13.88 -1.71 12.44
N LYS A 42 14.88 -1.60 13.31
CA LYS A 42 15.86 -0.51 13.32
C LYS A 42 17.19 -0.98 13.91
N LYS A 43 18.31 -0.42 13.43
CA LYS A 43 19.65 -0.66 13.97
C LYS A 43 19.97 0.37 15.07
N PHE A 44 20.57 -0.08 16.16
CA PHE A 44 20.98 0.70 17.32
C PHE A 44 22.47 0.47 17.64
N GLY A 45 23.09 1.45 18.29
CA GLY A 45 24.46 1.34 18.78
C GLY A 45 24.57 0.51 20.06
N SER A 46 23.48 0.38 20.83
CA SER A 46 23.45 -0.36 22.09
C SER A 46 22.28 -1.35 22.18
N HIS A 47 22.46 -2.42 22.96
CA HIS A 47 21.39 -3.39 23.24
C HIS A 47 20.23 -2.76 24.01
N ALA A 48 20.51 -1.83 24.93
CA ALA A 48 19.50 -1.17 25.76
C ALA A 48 18.51 -0.35 24.91
N GLU A 49 19.00 0.44 23.96
CA GLU A 49 18.15 1.21 23.04
C GLU A 49 17.35 0.29 22.11
N ALA A 50 17.97 -0.79 21.63
CA ALA A 50 17.29 -1.80 20.82
C ALA A 50 16.14 -2.46 21.59
N ALA A 51 16.35 -2.83 22.85
CA ALA A 51 15.31 -3.42 23.70
C ALA A 51 14.16 -2.44 23.99
N ALA A 52 14.48 -1.17 24.26
CA ALA A 52 13.48 -0.13 24.44
C ALA A 52 12.61 0.08 23.18
N PHE A 53 13.21 0.00 22.00
CA PHE A 53 12.47 0.07 20.73
C PHE A 53 11.48 -1.08 20.57
N VAL A 54 11.86 -2.32 20.90
CA VAL A 54 10.96 -3.49 20.84
C VAL A 54 9.78 -3.32 21.79
N ASN A 55 10.01 -2.78 22.99
CA ASN A 55 9.00 -2.67 24.05
C ASN A 55 8.10 -1.42 23.96
N SER A 56 8.23 -0.59 22.92
CA SER A 56 7.46 0.66 22.79
C SER A 56 6.04 0.43 22.21
N SER A 57 5.02 0.57 23.06
CA SER A 57 3.59 0.60 22.71
C SER A 57 3.24 1.90 21.97
N GLY A 58 2.74 1.80 20.74
CA GLY A 58 2.64 2.93 19.81
C GLY A 58 1.65 4.04 20.19
N HIS A 59 2.12 5.29 20.17
CA HIS A 59 1.42 6.51 19.75
C HIS A 59 2.43 7.33 18.91
N GLY A 60 2.00 7.89 17.77
CA GLY A 60 2.88 8.38 16.70
C GLY A 60 3.49 9.78 16.89
N GLY A 61 4.47 10.10 16.05
CA GLY A 61 4.85 11.47 15.65
C GLY A 61 5.64 12.33 16.65
N GLY A 62 6.65 13.05 16.15
CA GLY A 62 7.11 14.33 16.72
C GLY A 62 8.32 14.30 17.65
N SER A 63 9.40 14.95 17.21
CA SER A 63 10.56 15.38 18.00
C SER A 63 10.20 16.51 18.97
N GLY A 64 10.87 16.61 20.14
CA GLY A 64 10.88 17.84 20.95
C GLY A 64 11.39 17.65 22.38
N HIS A 65 12.29 18.55 22.81
CA HIS A 65 13.05 18.58 24.07
C HIS A 65 12.29 19.08 25.32
N GLY A 66 12.82 18.72 26.49
CA GLY A 66 12.70 19.43 27.80
C GLY A 66 11.42 19.16 28.57
N GLY A 67 11.35 18.96 29.89
CA GLY A 67 12.30 19.06 30.99
C GLY A 67 11.52 18.90 32.32
N ALA A 68 12.15 18.22 33.29
CA ALA A 68 12.02 18.30 34.76
C ALA A 68 10.68 18.63 35.49
N SER A 69 10.30 17.68 36.37
CA SER A 69 10.04 17.82 37.83
C SER A 69 8.81 18.56 38.38
N GLY A 70 8.03 17.87 39.23
CA GLY A 70 7.26 18.49 40.33
C GLY A 70 6.03 17.71 40.82
N PRO A 71 5.87 17.39 42.13
CA PRO A 71 4.90 16.41 42.65
C PRO A 71 3.63 17.04 43.25
N GLY A 72 2.53 16.26 43.37
CA GLY A 72 1.34 16.76 44.05
C GLY A 72 0.16 15.79 44.21
N ARG A 73 0.21 15.01 45.30
CA ARG A 73 -0.86 14.64 46.25
C ARG A 73 -2.21 14.05 45.75
N SER A 74 -2.34 12.78 46.10
CA SER A 74 -3.49 12.02 46.64
C SER A 74 -4.74 12.78 47.12
N THR A 75 -5.89 12.35 46.59
CA THR A 75 -7.15 11.99 47.28
C THR A 75 -7.84 11.01 46.29
N GLY A 76 -8.29 9.80 46.61
CA GLY A 76 -8.77 9.19 47.84
C GLY A 76 -10.20 8.71 47.58
N TYR A 77 -10.38 7.53 46.97
CA TYR A 77 -11.50 6.60 47.24
C TYR A 77 -11.48 5.34 46.35
N HIS A 78 -11.35 4.18 46.97
CA HIS A 78 -11.86 2.84 46.59
C HIS A 78 -12.32 2.25 47.95
N PRO A 79 -13.37 1.39 48.06
CA PRO A 79 -13.57 0.28 47.12
C PRO A 79 -15.02 -0.29 46.94
N TYR A 80 -15.13 -1.17 45.95
CA TYR A 80 -16.13 -2.24 45.69
C TYR A 80 -17.63 -1.94 45.52
N GLY A 81 -18.08 -2.07 44.26
CA GLY A 81 -19.44 -2.45 43.87
C GLY A 81 -19.44 -3.11 42.49
N LYS A 82 -19.62 -4.44 42.45
CA LYS A 82 -19.73 -5.25 41.23
C LYS A 82 -20.80 -4.70 40.27
N ARG A 83 -20.51 -4.65 38.97
CA ARG A 83 -21.50 -4.93 37.92
C ARG A 83 -20.81 -5.39 36.63
N SER A 84 -21.15 -6.62 36.25
CA SER A 84 -20.93 -7.19 34.94
C SER A 84 -21.64 -6.33 33.89
N ALA A 85 -20.93 -5.94 32.83
CA ALA A 85 -21.51 -5.47 31.60
C ALA A 85 -20.53 -5.74 30.44
N ASN A 86 -20.63 -6.97 29.93
CA ASN A 86 -20.56 -7.34 28.52
C ASN A 86 -20.03 -6.23 27.58
N SER A 87 -18.71 -6.17 27.39
CA SER A 87 -18.13 -5.46 26.25
C SER A 87 -18.09 -6.44 25.09
N SER A 88 -19.21 -6.52 24.37
CA SER A 88 -19.24 -7.08 23.04
C SER A 88 -18.26 -6.30 22.18
N ASN A 89 -17.12 -6.91 21.92
CA ASN A 89 -16.10 -6.42 21.01
C ASN A 89 -16.72 -6.42 19.61
N SER A 90 -17.43 -5.35 19.25
CA SER A 90 -17.99 -5.16 17.92
C SER A 90 -16.82 -4.90 16.99
N SER A 91 -16.29 -5.97 16.42
CA SER A 91 -15.48 -5.93 15.22
C SER A 91 -16.35 -5.37 14.10
N THR A 92 -16.39 -4.04 13.97
CA THR A 92 -16.95 -3.36 12.81
C THR A 92 -16.09 -3.75 11.61
N THR A 93 -16.51 -4.81 10.92
CA THR A 93 -15.99 -5.17 9.60
C THR A 93 -16.15 -3.95 8.71
N ARG A 94 -15.04 -3.33 8.28
CA ARG A 94 -15.06 -2.25 7.31
C ARG A 94 -15.73 -2.77 6.04
N THR A 95 -16.95 -2.32 5.78
CA THR A 95 -17.70 -2.67 4.57
C THR A 95 -17.25 -1.78 3.43
N TYR A 96 -16.83 -2.39 2.33
CA TYR A 96 -16.47 -1.68 1.11
C TYR A 96 -17.67 -1.62 0.16
N PRO A 97 -17.82 -0.55 -0.65
CA PRO A 97 -18.91 -0.43 -1.60
C PRO A 97 -18.84 -1.55 -2.66
N PRO A 98 -19.98 -2.13 -3.08
CA PRO A 98 -19.99 -3.04 -4.21
C PRO A 98 -19.43 -2.37 -5.47
N ALA A 99 -18.69 -3.12 -6.28
CA ALA A 99 -18.20 -2.63 -7.57
C ALA A 99 -19.39 -2.16 -8.44
N GLY A 100 -19.21 -1.07 -9.19
CA GLY A 100 -20.24 -0.53 -10.07
C GLY A 100 -21.39 0.17 -9.37
N THR A 101 -21.36 0.28 -8.04
CA THR A 101 -22.34 1.08 -7.32
C THR A 101 -22.20 2.53 -7.76
N THR A 102 -23.16 2.99 -8.57
CA THR A 102 -23.34 4.39 -8.88
C THR A 102 -24.27 4.98 -7.83
N VAL A 103 -23.70 5.50 -6.74
CA VAL A 103 -24.43 6.45 -5.87
C VAL A 103 -24.37 7.78 -6.61
N THR A 104 -25.47 8.55 -6.62
CA THR A 104 -25.63 9.78 -7.42
C THR A 104 -24.33 10.58 -7.57
N GLY A 105 -23.77 10.60 -8.78
CA GLY A 105 -22.53 11.34 -9.10
C GLY A 105 -21.21 10.66 -8.72
N ARG A 106 -21.18 9.36 -8.37
CA ARG A 106 -19.97 8.59 -8.04
C ARG A 106 -20.02 7.18 -8.62
N THR A 107 -19.07 6.81 -9.47
CA THR A 107 -18.88 5.43 -9.95
C THR A 107 -17.75 4.74 -9.17
N THR A 108 -17.99 3.54 -8.65
CA THR A 108 -16.99 2.74 -7.92
C THR A 108 -16.40 1.64 -8.79
N VAL A 109 -15.08 1.47 -8.78
CA VAL A 109 -14.35 0.44 -9.54
C VAL A 109 -13.19 -0.12 -8.73
N TYR A 110 -12.93 -1.41 -8.87
CA TYR A 110 -11.76 -2.08 -8.28
C TYR A 110 -10.73 -2.38 -9.37
N THR A 111 -9.44 -2.23 -9.04
CA THR A 111 -8.33 -2.47 -9.98
C THR A 111 -7.23 -3.26 -9.31
N ASP A 112 -6.64 -4.18 -10.07
CA ASP A 112 -5.53 -5.01 -9.62
C ASP A 112 -4.54 -5.30 -10.76
N GLY A 113 -3.28 -5.50 -10.42
CA GLY A 113 -2.23 -5.91 -11.34
C GLY A 113 -1.50 -7.15 -10.85
N ALA A 114 -1.57 -8.22 -11.64
CA ALA A 114 -0.89 -9.48 -11.32
C ALA A 114 0.37 -9.66 -12.15
N SER A 115 1.38 -10.33 -11.58
CA SER A 115 2.56 -10.76 -12.33
C SER A 115 3.03 -12.15 -11.94
N GLN A 116 3.31 -12.97 -12.96
CA GLN A 116 4.00 -14.24 -12.83
C GLN A 116 5.50 -14.04 -13.08
N ASN A 117 6.33 -14.69 -12.27
CA ASN A 117 7.80 -14.61 -12.39
C ASN A 117 8.35 -13.17 -12.34
N ASN A 118 7.74 -12.28 -11.54
CA ASN A 118 8.14 -10.88 -11.43
C ASN A 118 9.65 -10.74 -11.17
N GLY A 119 10.31 -9.85 -11.95
CA GLY A 119 11.76 -9.62 -11.87
C GLY A 119 12.63 -10.66 -12.59
N LYS A 120 12.04 -11.67 -13.25
CA LYS A 120 12.76 -12.68 -14.05
C LYS A 120 12.61 -12.42 -15.57
N PRO A 121 13.49 -12.98 -16.42
CA PRO A 121 13.41 -12.78 -17.87
C PRO A 121 12.11 -13.26 -18.53
N ASN A 122 11.45 -14.27 -17.94
CA ASN A 122 10.18 -14.80 -18.41
C ASN A 122 8.97 -14.24 -17.64
N ALA A 123 9.12 -13.05 -17.05
CA ALA A 123 8.03 -12.38 -16.36
C ALA A 123 6.87 -12.10 -17.33
N ARG A 124 5.65 -12.28 -16.84
CA ARG A 124 4.41 -11.96 -17.54
C ARG A 124 3.48 -11.29 -16.56
N ALA A 125 2.68 -10.35 -17.01
CA ALA A 125 1.78 -9.60 -16.15
C ALA A 125 0.43 -9.40 -16.82
N GLY A 126 -0.59 -9.18 -16.00
CA GLY A 126 -1.98 -9.06 -16.42
C GLY A 126 -2.68 -7.97 -15.65
N VAL A 127 -3.70 -7.40 -16.28
CA VAL A 127 -4.41 -6.21 -15.84
C VAL A 127 -5.87 -6.57 -15.56
N GLY A 128 -6.35 -6.27 -14.35
CA GLY A 128 -7.70 -6.52 -13.91
C GLY A 128 -8.44 -5.24 -13.54
N VAL A 129 -9.64 -5.05 -14.10
CA VAL A 129 -10.55 -3.95 -13.73
C VAL A 129 -11.95 -4.52 -13.53
N TYR A 130 -12.54 -4.27 -12.37
CA TYR A 130 -13.83 -4.81 -11.98
C TYR A 130 -14.84 -3.72 -11.60
N PHE A 131 -15.86 -3.57 -12.44
CA PHE A 131 -17.05 -2.74 -12.24
C PHE A 131 -18.25 -3.55 -11.72
N GLY A 132 -18.17 -4.88 -11.62
CA GLY A 132 -19.25 -5.70 -11.09
C GLY A 132 -19.55 -6.94 -11.94
N PRO A 133 -20.42 -7.84 -11.47
CA PRO A 133 -20.69 -9.09 -12.17
C PRO A 133 -21.26 -8.84 -13.57
N GLY A 134 -20.62 -9.37 -14.60
CA GLY A 134 -21.09 -9.27 -15.99
C GLY A 134 -21.05 -7.86 -16.60
N ASP A 135 -20.47 -6.87 -15.91
CA ASP A 135 -20.34 -5.51 -16.45
C ASP A 135 -19.41 -5.52 -17.68
N SER A 136 -19.86 -4.92 -18.78
CA SER A 136 -19.13 -4.89 -20.04
C SER A 136 -17.85 -4.06 -19.98
N ARG A 137 -17.69 -3.22 -18.94
CA ARG A 137 -16.49 -2.42 -18.67
C ARG A 137 -15.40 -3.20 -17.94
N ASN A 138 -15.67 -4.42 -17.50
CA ASN A 138 -14.65 -5.26 -16.86
C ASN A 138 -13.51 -5.54 -17.84
N VAL A 139 -12.27 -5.43 -17.35
CA VAL A 139 -11.06 -5.66 -18.15
C VAL A 139 -10.28 -6.83 -17.56
N SER A 140 -9.87 -7.73 -18.45
CA SER A 140 -8.90 -8.80 -18.20
C SER A 140 -8.08 -8.96 -19.47
N GLU A 141 -6.81 -8.55 -19.42
CA GLU A 141 -5.91 -8.50 -20.56
C GLU A 141 -4.45 -8.65 -20.10
N PRO A 142 -3.52 -9.04 -21.00
CA PRO A 142 -2.11 -9.05 -20.67
C PRO A 142 -1.59 -7.61 -20.59
N LEU A 143 -0.59 -7.37 -19.73
CA LEU A 143 0.14 -6.11 -19.73
C LEU A 143 0.91 -5.99 -21.05
N CYS A 144 0.58 -4.97 -21.85
CA CYS A 144 1.27 -4.72 -23.11
C CYS A 144 2.72 -4.20 -22.92
N GLY A 145 3.60 -4.59 -23.84
CA GLY A 145 4.97 -4.10 -23.93
C GLY A 145 6.01 -5.00 -23.24
N PRO A 146 7.31 -4.65 -23.35
CA PRO A 146 8.39 -5.56 -22.94
C PRO A 146 8.62 -5.62 -21.43
N ARG A 147 8.17 -4.60 -20.67
CA ARG A 147 8.39 -4.52 -19.22
C ARG A 147 7.23 -5.14 -18.46
N GLN A 148 7.41 -6.40 -18.07
CA GLN A 148 6.42 -7.21 -17.36
C GLN A 148 6.69 -7.19 -15.85
N THR A 149 6.05 -6.28 -15.12
CA THR A 149 6.20 -6.18 -13.65
C THR A 149 4.87 -5.92 -12.97
N ASN A 150 4.76 -6.32 -11.69
CA ASN A 150 3.56 -6.05 -10.89
C ASN A 150 3.20 -4.56 -10.89
N GLN A 151 4.16 -3.70 -10.54
CA GLN A 151 3.94 -2.25 -10.42
C GLN A 151 3.43 -1.61 -11.71
N ARG A 152 3.82 -2.13 -12.88
CA ARG A 152 3.32 -1.65 -14.17
C ARG A 152 1.91 -2.12 -14.45
N ALA A 153 1.59 -3.38 -14.12
CA ALA A 153 0.24 -3.91 -14.24
C ALA A 153 -0.73 -3.13 -13.35
N GLU A 154 -0.34 -2.83 -12.10
CA GLU A 154 -1.14 -2.02 -11.17
C GLU A 154 -1.47 -0.63 -11.71
N LEU A 155 -0.45 0.07 -12.23
CA LEU A 155 -0.65 1.39 -12.83
C LEU A 155 -1.50 1.33 -14.11
N MET A 156 -1.29 0.29 -14.92
CA MET A 156 -2.08 0.08 -16.13
C MET A 156 -3.54 -0.22 -15.79
N ALA A 157 -3.83 -0.99 -14.75
CA ALA A 157 -5.19 -1.26 -14.30
C ALA A 157 -5.95 0.03 -13.95
N ILE A 158 -5.30 0.97 -13.28
CA ILE A 158 -5.86 2.31 -13.02
C ILE A 158 -6.13 3.08 -14.31
N ILE A 159 -5.20 3.04 -15.29
CA ILE A 159 -5.38 3.67 -16.60
C ILE A 159 -6.61 3.07 -17.30
N ARG A 160 -6.70 1.74 -17.38
CA ARG A 160 -7.84 1.04 -17.99
C ARG A 160 -9.15 1.35 -17.28
N ALA A 161 -9.17 1.46 -15.96
CA ALA A 161 -10.37 1.88 -15.24
C ALA A 161 -10.84 3.29 -15.63
N MET A 162 -9.92 4.22 -15.85
CA MET A 162 -10.27 5.57 -16.33
C MET A 162 -10.73 5.58 -17.79
N GLU A 163 -10.16 4.73 -18.66
CA GLU A 163 -10.61 4.56 -20.05
C GLU A 163 -12.05 4.02 -20.12
N GLN A 164 -12.38 3.06 -19.25
CA GLN A 164 -13.70 2.42 -19.21
C GLN A 164 -14.78 3.26 -18.50
N ALA A 165 -14.38 4.30 -17.76
CA ALA A 165 -15.28 5.20 -17.03
C ALA A 165 -14.99 6.69 -17.33
N PRO A 166 -15.21 7.12 -18.59
CA PRO A 166 -15.10 8.53 -18.95
C PRO A 166 -16.05 9.38 -18.09
N CYS A 167 -15.71 10.65 -17.88
CA CYS A 167 -16.54 11.51 -17.06
C CYS A 167 -17.87 11.83 -17.77
N GLY A 168 -18.97 11.54 -17.09
CA GLY A 168 -20.29 11.99 -17.52
C GLY A 168 -20.43 13.52 -17.46
N PRO A 169 -21.46 14.08 -18.12
CA PRO A 169 -21.70 15.53 -18.21
C PRO A 169 -21.94 16.20 -16.85
N ALA A 170 -22.28 15.43 -15.81
CA ALA A 170 -22.50 15.91 -14.45
C ALA A 170 -21.22 16.01 -13.60
N GLY A 171 -20.02 15.77 -14.17
CA GLY A 171 -18.77 15.84 -13.40
C GLY A 171 -18.61 14.70 -12.39
N GLU A 172 -19.11 13.51 -12.72
CA GLU A 172 -19.17 12.36 -11.81
C GLU A 172 -17.80 11.98 -11.26
N THR A 173 -17.72 11.65 -9.97
CA THR A 173 -16.51 11.15 -9.32
C THR A 173 -16.24 9.70 -9.72
N LEU A 174 -15.01 9.39 -10.15
CA LEU A 174 -14.55 8.00 -10.25
C LEU A 174 -13.84 7.62 -8.96
N HIS A 175 -14.30 6.56 -8.30
CA HIS A 175 -13.73 6.02 -7.08
C HIS A 175 -13.03 4.69 -7.36
N ILE A 176 -11.69 4.72 -7.32
CA ILE A 176 -10.84 3.58 -7.63
C ILE A 176 -10.35 2.96 -6.33
N LEU A 177 -10.67 1.69 -6.12
CA LEU A 177 -10.17 0.87 -5.04
C LEU A 177 -9.08 -0.06 -5.57
N THR A 178 -7.92 -0.06 -4.92
CA THR A 178 -6.76 -0.88 -5.28
C THR A 178 -5.97 -1.21 -4.03
N ASP A 179 -5.30 -2.36 -3.99
CA ASP A 179 -4.36 -2.70 -2.93
C ASP A 179 -2.93 -2.17 -3.18
N SER A 180 -2.69 -1.57 -4.36
CA SER A 180 -1.41 -0.97 -4.71
C SER A 180 -1.21 0.40 -4.08
N GLN A 181 -0.70 0.40 -2.85
CA GLN A 181 -0.23 1.62 -2.18
C GLN A 181 0.84 2.35 -2.99
N TYR A 182 1.64 1.62 -3.79
CA TYR A 182 2.60 2.21 -4.72
C TYR A 182 1.89 3.09 -5.75
N SER A 183 0.90 2.55 -6.46
CA SER A 183 0.17 3.31 -7.48
C SER A 183 -0.52 4.53 -6.89
N ILE A 184 -1.18 4.37 -5.73
CA ILE A 184 -1.81 5.50 -5.03
C ILE A 184 -0.77 6.58 -4.71
N ASN A 185 0.39 6.21 -4.14
CA ASN A 185 1.43 7.18 -3.78
C ASN A 185 2.04 7.87 -5.00
N CYS A 186 2.28 7.14 -6.09
CA CYS A 186 2.73 7.71 -7.36
C CYS A 186 1.79 8.81 -7.83
N LEU A 187 0.48 8.55 -7.84
CA LEU A 187 -0.51 9.45 -8.43
C LEU A 187 -0.93 10.62 -7.51
N THR A 188 -0.81 10.46 -6.19
CA THR A 188 -1.31 11.43 -5.20
C THR A 188 -0.23 12.18 -4.42
N ARG A 189 0.92 11.56 -4.13
CA ARG A 189 1.94 12.13 -3.23
C ARG A 189 3.21 12.53 -3.96
N TRP A 190 3.64 11.70 -4.91
CA TRP A 190 4.98 11.83 -5.50
C TRP A 190 4.99 12.56 -6.84
N ALA A 191 3.98 12.35 -7.68
CA ALA A 191 3.92 12.93 -9.02
C ALA A 191 4.15 14.45 -9.04
N GLY A 192 3.53 15.22 -8.14
CA GLY A 192 3.71 16.68 -8.13
C GLY A 192 5.15 17.13 -7.86
N THR A 193 5.91 16.38 -7.05
CA THR A 193 7.34 16.65 -6.85
C THR A 193 8.16 16.22 -8.06
N TRP A 194 7.83 15.06 -8.65
CA TRP A 194 8.50 14.56 -9.84
C TRP A 194 8.28 15.43 -11.07
N GLU A 195 7.09 15.96 -11.26
CA GLU A 195 6.77 16.92 -12.33
C GLU A 195 7.66 18.17 -12.22
N ARG A 196 7.88 18.70 -11.01
CA ARG A 196 8.73 19.87 -10.77
C ARG A 196 10.23 19.61 -10.91
N ASN A 197 10.68 18.38 -10.67
CA ASN A 197 12.12 18.07 -10.66
C ASN A 197 12.60 17.30 -11.90
N GLY A 198 11.83 17.33 -12.99
CA GLY A 198 12.20 16.67 -14.25
C GLY A 198 12.09 15.15 -14.20
N TRP A 199 11.20 14.60 -13.38
CA TRP A 199 10.92 13.17 -13.21
C TRP A 199 12.11 12.38 -12.66
N ARG A 200 12.73 12.92 -11.61
CA ARG A 200 13.85 12.29 -10.90
C ARG A 200 13.50 11.89 -9.48
N THR A 201 14.03 10.75 -9.05
CA THR A 201 13.95 10.25 -7.67
C THR A 201 14.82 11.09 -6.74
N SER A 202 14.63 10.95 -5.43
CA SER A 202 15.49 11.59 -4.42
C SER A 202 16.96 11.16 -4.52
N GLN A 203 17.23 10.01 -5.12
CA GLN A 203 18.55 9.45 -5.37
C GLN A 203 19.16 9.95 -6.69
N GLY A 204 18.47 10.82 -7.43
CA GLY A 204 18.94 11.41 -8.69
C GLY A 204 18.75 10.53 -9.93
N ALA A 205 18.22 9.32 -9.77
CA ALA A 205 17.87 8.42 -10.88
C ALA A 205 16.51 8.78 -11.49
N ASP A 206 16.25 8.34 -12.73
CA ASP A 206 14.95 8.51 -13.38
C ASP A 206 13.85 7.76 -12.63
N VAL A 207 12.64 8.34 -12.59
CA VAL A 207 11.49 7.70 -11.96
C VAL A 207 11.06 6.47 -12.76
N GLU A 208 11.02 5.32 -12.09
CA GLU A 208 10.48 4.12 -12.69
C GLU A 208 8.99 4.28 -13.04
N ASN A 209 8.60 3.74 -14.20
CA ASN A 209 7.23 3.77 -14.70
C ASN A 209 6.68 5.18 -14.96
N ALA A 210 7.58 6.17 -15.12
CA ALA A 210 7.20 7.54 -15.44
C ALA A 210 6.29 7.64 -16.68
N ASP A 211 6.41 6.72 -17.64
CA ASP A 211 5.54 6.62 -18.82
C ASP A 211 4.05 6.42 -18.44
N LEU A 212 3.77 5.47 -17.55
CA LEU A 212 2.41 5.18 -17.09
C LEU A 212 1.94 6.24 -16.09
N ILE A 213 2.81 6.69 -15.18
CA ILE A 213 2.46 7.70 -14.18
C ILE A 213 2.09 9.03 -14.86
N LYS A 214 2.88 9.48 -15.85
CA LYS A 214 2.56 10.68 -16.65
C LYS A 214 1.22 10.55 -17.36
N THR A 215 0.94 9.37 -17.94
CA THR A 215 -0.32 9.10 -18.63
C THR A 215 -1.50 9.18 -17.67
N ALA A 216 -1.44 8.47 -16.55
CA ALA A 216 -2.49 8.50 -15.54
C ALA A 216 -2.70 9.90 -14.96
N ARG A 217 -1.63 10.65 -14.69
CA ARG A 217 -1.71 12.04 -14.20
C ARG A 217 -2.40 12.98 -15.18
N ARG A 218 -2.08 12.85 -16.48
CA ARG A 218 -2.77 13.59 -17.55
C ARG A 218 -4.26 13.24 -17.58
N MET A 219 -4.60 11.95 -17.56
CA MET A 219 -6.00 11.51 -17.54
C MET A 219 -6.78 12.05 -16.34
N ILE A 220 -6.18 12.06 -15.14
CA ILE A 220 -6.79 12.64 -13.94
C ILE A 220 -7.06 14.15 -14.13
N SER A 221 -6.10 14.87 -14.72
CA SER A 221 -6.23 16.31 -14.98
C SER A 221 -7.32 16.62 -16.01
N ASP A 222 -7.38 15.82 -17.08
CA ASP A 222 -8.25 16.08 -18.24
C ASP A 222 -9.69 15.55 -18.03
N ARG A 223 -9.92 14.75 -16.98
CA ARG A 223 -11.19 14.02 -16.80
C ARG A 223 -12.41 14.93 -16.66
N GLY A 224 -12.29 16.14 -16.10
CA GLY A 224 -13.43 17.03 -15.84
C GLY A 224 -14.30 16.67 -14.63
N GLY A 225 -14.01 15.55 -13.96
CA GLY A 225 -14.64 15.11 -12.70
C GLY A 225 -13.60 14.45 -11.79
N ALA A 226 -13.85 14.44 -10.48
CA ALA A 226 -12.86 13.98 -9.50
C ALA A 226 -12.47 12.49 -9.67
N VAL A 227 -11.20 12.17 -9.40
CA VAL A 227 -10.72 10.80 -9.23
C VAL A 227 -10.29 10.63 -7.78
N GLN A 228 -10.92 9.68 -7.09
CA GLN A 228 -10.62 9.34 -5.70
C GLN A 228 -10.00 7.96 -5.63
N PHE A 229 -8.95 7.83 -4.83
CA PHE A 229 -8.28 6.57 -4.59
C PHE A 229 -8.51 6.10 -3.16
N GLU A 230 -8.88 4.84 -2.98
CA GLU A 230 -8.98 4.19 -1.68
C GLU A 230 -8.15 2.91 -1.67
N HIS A 231 -7.27 2.79 -0.67
CA HIS A 231 -6.50 1.57 -0.48
C HIS A 231 -7.38 0.49 0.16
N VAL A 232 -7.43 -0.67 -0.48
CA VAL A 232 -8.02 -1.90 0.07
C VAL A 232 -6.93 -2.90 0.40
N ARG A 233 -7.22 -3.84 1.29
CA ARG A 233 -6.23 -4.86 1.64
C ARG A 233 -6.31 -6.01 0.63
N GLY A 234 -5.19 -6.36 0.01
CA GLY A 234 -5.09 -7.56 -0.82
C GLY A 234 -5.37 -8.84 -0.04
N HIS A 235 -6.00 -9.81 -0.70
CA HIS A 235 -6.36 -11.14 -0.17
C HIS A 235 -7.05 -11.11 1.21
N ALA A 236 -8.03 -10.23 1.37
CA ALA A 236 -8.70 -9.98 2.64
C ALA A 236 -10.21 -10.28 2.65
N GLY A 237 -10.76 -11.02 1.68
CA GLY A 237 -12.20 -11.28 1.58
C GLY A 237 -13.00 -10.11 0.99
N ILE A 238 -12.34 -9.14 0.35
CA ILE A 238 -13.01 -7.98 -0.25
C ILE A 238 -13.39 -8.39 -1.67
N GLU A 239 -14.65 -8.78 -1.86
CA GLU A 239 -15.16 -9.34 -3.12
C GLU A 239 -14.72 -8.54 -4.35
N GLY A 240 -14.88 -7.22 -4.35
CA GLY A 240 -14.47 -6.38 -5.48
C GLY A 240 -12.97 -6.47 -5.82
N ASN A 241 -12.11 -6.54 -4.80
CA ASN A 241 -10.66 -6.69 -4.99
C ASN A 241 -10.30 -8.11 -5.44
N GLU A 242 -10.95 -9.13 -4.88
CA GLU A 242 -10.73 -10.52 -5.27
C GLU A 242 -11.15 -10.79 -6.71
N MET A 243 -12.22 -10.13 -7.17
CA MET A 243 -12.63 -10.19 -8.57
C MET A 243 -11.68 -9.44 -9.49
N ALA A 244 -11.14 -8.30 -9.08
CA ALA A 244 -10.10 -7.59 -9.84
C ALA A 244 -8.80 -8.42 -9.94
N ASP A 245 -8.34 -9.02 -8.84
CA ASP A 245 -7.18 -9.94 -8.80
C ASP A 245 -7.39 -11.12 -9.74
N ARG A 246 -8.57 -11.75 -9.70
CA ARG A 246 -8.91 -12.84 -10.62
C ARG A 246 -8.82 -12.41 -12.09
N LEU A 247 -9.38 -11.25 -12.43
CA LEU A 247 -9.31 -10.71 -13.79
C LEU A 247 -7.86 -10.41 -14.21
N ALA A 248 -7.03 -9.92 -13.29
CA ALA A 248 -5.62 -9.64 -13.54
C ALA A 248 -4.82 -10.94 -13.78
N VAL A 249 -5.03 -11.97 -12.95
CA VAL A 249 -4.42 -13.30 -13.12
C VAL A 249 -4.85 -13.94 -14.44
N ASP A 250 -6.15 -13.96 -14.73
CA ASP A 250 -6.69 -14.49 -15.99
C ASP A 250 -6.13 -13.72 -17.21
N GLY A 251 -5.87 -12.42 -17.03
CA GLY A 251 -5.31 -11.54 -18.06
C GLY A 251 -3.91 -11.96 -18.52
N ILE A 252 -3.10 -12.55 -17.63
CA ILE A 252 -1.72 -12.97 -17.92
C ILE A 252 -1.67 -13.92 -19.13
N ASP A 253 -2.62 -14.85 -19.22
CA ASP A 253 -2.67 -15.93 -20.23
C ASP A 253 -3.46 -15.58 -21.50
N ARG A 254 -4.08 -14.40 -21.56
CA ARG A 254 -4.78 -13.96 -22.76
C ARG A 254 -3.78 -13.60 -23.86
N LYS A 255 -4.09 -14.02 -25.09
CA LYS A 255 -3.31 -13.63 -26.26
C LYS A 255 -3.58 -12.15 -26.55
N THR A 256 -2.53 -11.36 -26.72
CA THR A 256 -2.62 -10.04 -27.36
C THR A 256 -3.19 -10.25 -28.76
N GLN A 257 -4.31 -9.60 -29.07
CA GLN A 257 -4.86 -9.55 -30.43
C GLN A 257 -3.98 -8.70 -31.35
#